data_AF-A0A183UCX2-F1
#
_entry.id   AF-A0A183UCX2-F1
#
_cell.length_a   1.000
_cell.length_b   1.000
_cell.length_c   1.000
_cell.angle_alpha   90.00
_cell.angle_beta   90.00
_cell.angle_gamma   90.00
#
_symmetry.space_group_name_H-M   'P 1'
#
loop_
_entity.id
_entity.type
_entity.pdbx_description
1 polymer ?
#
loop_
_entity_poly.entity_id
_entity_poly.type
_entity_poly.pdbx_seq_one_letter_code
_entity_poly.pdbx_strand_id
1 'polypeptide(L)'
;MDDIVIVAGKKKDFIDAGKASGISEGWVMCYEDYDAYLSWLGADKLRHAVAKTKVGEFIGCCMCLNMDDMAFVAMYYVRPKYRGKGIGERLFKTALPTSLMQKKNVGLHAAPKMSAVYDKVLGFSNYTAWKSDVIQLQEIDITKLKTSLKQLPFTALPKGHCCVKDVSEIQIDKLVAYDESVYKSSRVSFVQNFIAKRRDAKCQIALDEQGSIVGYGCAHLLSNGSPILCPIYCDSDDAFIALITKLLSFYSDQLKKNNNVDLRPASIKTPNITALLEGIAKVVKKGDNSPQFTKFVPDHDADKLYSVADLNVFPQIVVVNYCTDGDFVGSCMSLLFDDMAFVGLYFVLPQYRGRQIGTRLFSSVMTQSVSNANVGLHAGWFFCVAEEMHRTSSSFVALKMSPTYDRILGFSHYAEWTTDIVQISSVQLDKIKCANNTFKVENAHETPFSESFGYERSISKSSREKFFQITSVCRDDAICKAVFTEAGKIIGFGRARLSLIGSLILGPLYCDDDDIFVVLFKSLIESYPDSVWKSTNTLMRSPSAKTSRIRQLLSGAAEITEVSRLQPQFTKFVPEHDISRIYAITDLTVFV
;
A
#
# COMPACT_ATOMS: atom_id res chain seq x y z
N MET A 1 11.39 35.72 -28.21
CA MET A 1 11.51 34.65 -27.20
C MET A 1 11.89 33.32 -27.88
N ASP A 2 12.46 33.42 -29.09
CA ASP A 2 12.40 32.39 -30.14
C ASP A 2 13.61 31.46 -30.16
N ASP A 3 14.46 31.55 -29.14
CA ASP A 3 15.72 30.80 -29.02
C ASP A 3 15.72 29.76 -27.90
N ILE A 4 14.57 29.52 -27.25
CA ILE A 4 14.44 28.57 -26.15
C ILE A 4 13.57 27.38 -26.57
N VAL A 5 14.15 26.18 -26.53
CA VAL A 5 13.48 24.91 -26.81
C VAL A 5 13.26 24.15 -25.50
N ILE A 6 12.12 23.45 -25.39
CA ILE A 6 11.86 22.49 -24.31
C ILE A 6 11.96 21.09 -24.90
N VAL A 7 12.77 20.26 -24.29
CA VAL A 7 13.08 18.90 -24.75
C VAL A 7 12.98 17.91 -23.59
N ALA A 8 12.91 16.62 -23.91
CA ALA A 8 13.08 15.57 -22.92
C ALA A 8 14.52 15.59 -22.36
N GLY A 9 14.62 15.60 -21.04
CA GLY A 9 15.89 15.70 -20.32
C GLY A 9 16.60 14.37 -20.18
N LYS A 10 17.93 14.42 -20.11
CA LYS A 10 18.82 13.27 -19.90
C LYS A 10 19.60 13.44 -18.59
N LYS A 11 20.36 12.41 -18.18
CA LYS A 11 21.23 12.47 -16.97
C LYS A 11 22.15 13.68 -16.96
N LYS A 12 22.74 14.02 -18.12
CA LYS A 12 23.59 15.21 -18.26
C LYS A 12 22.84 16.50 -17.86
N ASP A 13 21.58 16.63 -18.23
CA ASP A 13 20.77 17.81 -17.91
C ASP A 13 20.42 17.88 -16.42
N PHE A 14 20.22 16.73 -15.78
CA PHE A 14 20.04 16.65 -14.33
C PHE A 14 21.31 17.07 -13.58
N ILE A 15 22.49 16.66 -14.07
CA ILE A 15 23.77 17.10 -13.54
C ILE A 15 23.96 18.62 -13.75
N ASP A 16 23.62 19.13 -14.93
CA ASP A 16 23.70 20.57 -15.24
C ASP A 16 22.73 21.38 -14.37
N ALA A 17 21.54 20.84 -14.08
CA ALA A 17 20.61 21.40 -13.12
C ALA A 17 21.25 21.48 -11.73
N GLY A 18 21.81 20.38 -11.22
CA GLY A 18 22.47 20.35 -9.91
C GLY A 18 23.66 21.29 -9.80
N LYS A 19 24.48 21.41 -10.85
CA LYS A 19 25.56 22.41 -10.89
C LYS A 19 25.02 23.84 -10.87
N ALA A 20 24.00 24.13 -11.67
CA ALA A 20 23.42 25.47 -11.76
C ALA A 20 22.71 25.88 -10.47
N SER A 21 21.91 24.98 -9.89
CA SER A 21 21.21 25.21 -8.61
C SER A 21 22.18 25.25 -7.43
N GLY A 22 23.28 24.49 -7.47
CA GLY A 22 24.35 24.59 -6.48
C GLY A 22 24.97 25.98 -6.44
N ILE A 23 25.22 26.59 -7.61
CA ILE A 23 25.78 27.96 -7.69
C ILE A 23 24.77 29.00 -7.22
N SER A 24 23.51 28.94 -7.66
CA SER A 24 22.56 30.03 -7.41
C SER A 24 21.72 29.88 -6.15
N GLU A 25 21.45 28.65 -5.72
CA GLU A 25 20.57 28.33 -4.58
C GLU A 25 21.28 27.54 -3.47
N GLY A 26 22.54 27.14 -3.67
CA GLY A 26 23.28 26.31 -2.71
C GLY A 26 22.80 24.86 -2.63
N TRP A 27 22.03 24.39 -3.62
CA TRP A 27 21.52 23.02 -3.62
C TRP A 27 22.66 22.01 -3.79
N VAL A 28 22.62 20.95 -2.98
CA VAL A 28 23.54 19.83 -3.08
C VAL A 28 22.73 18.58 -3.37
N MET A 29 23.15 17.80 -4.36
CA MET A 29 22.39 16.67 -4.91
C MET A 29 23.26 15.45 -5.09
N CYS A 30 22.67 14.25 -5.16
CA CYS A 30 23.36 13.08 -5.65
C CYS A 30 23.14 12.96 -7.17
N TYR A 31 24.21 12.83 -7.96
CA TYR A 31 24.08 12.77 -9.42
C TYR A 31 23.58 11.40 -9.91
N GLU A 32 23.74 10.39 -9.08
CA GLU A 32 23.30 9.03 -9.28
C GLU A 32 21.79 8.87 -9.03
N ASP A 33 21.12 9.83 -8.38
CA ASP A 33 19.67 9.82 -8.18
C ASP A 33 18.90 9.68 -9.51
N TYR A 34 19.41 10.27 -10.60
CA TYR A 34 18.79 10.13 -11.91
C TYR A 34 18.70 8.67 -12.37
N ASP A 35 19.77 7.89 -12.18
CA ASP A 35 19.79 6.48 -12.55
C ASP A 35 18.97 5.65 -11.56
N ALA A 36 18.96 6.04 -10.28
CA ALA A 36 18.14 5.40 -9.27
C ALA A 36 16.63 5.58 -9.56
N TYR A 37 16.19 6.78 -9.98
CA TYR A 37 14.81 7.00 -10.41
C TYR A 37 14.46 6.19 -11.67
N LEU A 38 15.37 6.09 -12.64
CA LEU A 38 15.16 5.26 -13.83
C LEU A 38 15.05 3.77 -13.49
N SER A 39 15.92 3.27 -12.62
CA SER A 39 15.91 1.88 -12.14
C SER A 39 14.63 1.56 -11.38
N TRP A 40 14.11 2.52 -10.61
CA TRP A 40 12.88 2.36 -9.85
C TRP A 40 11.62 2.46 -10.71
N LEU A 41 11.46 3.53 -11.48
CA LEU A 41 10.21 3.87 -12.14
C LEU A 41 10.11 3.32 -13.57
N GLY A 42 11.25 3.15 -14.25
CA GLY A 42 11.28 3.02 -15.70
C GLY A 42 11.26 4.36 -16.43
N ALA A 43 11.76 4.37 -17.66
CA ALA A 43 11.93 5.59 -18.45
C ALA A 43 10.60 6.26 -18.87
N ASP A 44 9.52 5.48 -18.97
CA ASP A 44 8.17 5.94 -19.33
C ASP A 44 7.49 6.73 -18.20
N LYS A 45 7.87 6.44 -16.95
CA LYS A 45 7.33 7.07 -15.74
C LYS A 45 8.19 8.23 -15.23
N LEU A 46 9.39 8.43 -15.76
CA LEU A 46 10.24 9.57 -15.42
C LEU A 46 10.06 10.72 -16.43
N ARG A 47 9.20 11.69 -16.11
CA ARG A 47 8.97 12.87 -16.96
C ARG A 47 9.97 13.97 -16.61
N HIS A 48 11.04 14.09 -17.39
CA HIS A 48 12.04 15.16 -17.22
C HIS A 48 11.95 16.16 -18.37
N ALA A 49 11.46 17.38 -18.09
CA ALA A 49 11.41 18.47 -19.06
C ALA A 49 12.60 19.42 -18.85
N VAL A 50 13.30 19.78 -19.92
CA VAL A 50 14.49 20.63 -19.87
C VAL A 50 14.38 21.75 -20.89
N ALA A 51 14.65 22.98 -20.47
CA ALA A 51 14.74 24.16 -21.32
C ALA A 51 16.20 24.38 -21.70
N LYS A 52 16.45 24.60 -22.99
CA LYS A 52 17.77 24.89 -23.54
C LYS A 52 17.73 26.02 -24.54
N THR A 53 18.88 26.66 -24.77
CA THR A 53 19.07 27.48 -25.97
C THR A 53 19.11 26.58 -27.22
N LYS A 54 18.93 27.13 -28.42
CA LYS A 54 19.08 26.37 -29.69
C LYS A 54 20.45 25.71 -29.85
N VAL A 55 21.49 26.28 -29.25
CA VAL A 55 22.86 25.72 -29.25
C VAL A 55 23.11 24.73 -28.08
N GLY A 56 22.09 24.46 -27.26
CA GLY A 56 22.12 23.40 -26.25
C GLY A 56 22.51 23.83 -24.83
N GLU A 57 22.66 25.13 -24.53
CA GLU A 57 22.96 25.60 -23.16
C GLU A 57 21.76 25.33 -22.23
N PHE A 58 22.01 24.69 -21.08
CA PHE A 58 20.99 24.41 -20.07
C PHE A 58 20.44 25.70 -19.43
N ILE A 59 19.12 25.86 -19.42
CA ILE A 59 18.40 27.00 -18.85
C ILE A 59 17.67 26.64 -17.55
N GLY A 60 17.03 25.48 -17.52
CA GLY A 60 16.20 25.04 -16.40
C GLY A 60 15.54 23.69 -16.67
N CYS A 61 14.96 23.10 -15.65
CA CYS A 61 14.25 21.83 -15.74
C CYS A 61 13.04 21.77 -14.81
N CYS A 62 12.18 20.79 -15.05
CA CYS A 62 11.18 20.31 -14.11
C CYS A 62 11.08 18.80 -14.30
N MET A 63 11.00 18.06 -13.21
CA MET A 63 10.86 16.61 -13.23
C MET A 63 9.55 16.20 -12.55
N CYS A 64 8.93 15.15 -13.06
CA CYS A 64 7.76 14.53 -12.46
C CYS A 64 7.97 13.02 -12.42
N LEU A 65 8.00 12.47 -11.21
CA LEU A 65 8.04 11.04 -10.94
C LEU A 65 6.61 10.50 -10.97
N ASN A 66 6.24 9.81 -12.05
CA ASN A 66 4.89 9.24 -12.20
C ASN A 66 4.83 7.85 -11.57
N MET A 67 4.74 7.80 -10.25
CA MET A 67 4.55 6.57 -9.46
C MET A 67 3.17 5.98 -9.73
N ASP A 68 2.90 4.72 -9.37
CA ASP A 68 1.66 4.03 -9.75
C ASP A 68 0.40 4.75 -9.22
N ASP A 69 0.53 5.31 -8.02
CA ASP A 69 -0.48 5.93 -7.18
C ASP A 69 -0.61 7.44 -7.31
N MET A 70 0.51 8.12 -7.44
CA MET A 70 0.58 9.57 -7.45
C MET A 70 1.71 10.04 -8.36
N ALA A 71 1.74 11.33 -8.63
CA ALA A 71 2.87 11.97 -9.27
C ALA A 71 3.62 12.81 -8.25
N PHE A 72 4.94 12.90 -8.37
CA PHE A 72 5.73 13.78 -7.51
C PHE A 72 6.56 14.74 -8.34
N VAL A 73 6.34 16.05 -8.16
CA VAL A 73 7.13 17.06 -8.84
C VAL A 73 8.43 17.27 -8.08
N ALA A 74 9.52 17.14 -8.83
CA ALA A 74 10.89 17.22 -8.36
C ALA A 74 11.70 18.15 -9.26
N MET A 75 12.87 18.57 -8.80
CA MET A 75 13.87 19.27 -9.63
C MET A 75 13.32 20.42 -10.49
N TYR A 76 12.46 21.28 -9.92
CA TYR A 76 11.96 22.46 -10.60
C TYR A 76 12.92 23.64 -10.41
N TYR A 77 13.64 23.99 -11.47
CA TYR A 77 14.67 25.01 -11.45
C TYR A 77 14.73 25.80 -12.76
N VAL A 78 14.93 27.12 -12.65
CA VAL A 78 15.28 27.99 -13.78
C VAL A 78 16.42 28.89 -13.34
N ARG A 79 17.47 29.01 -14.15
CA ARG A 79 18.60 29.91 -13.87
C ARG A 79 18.11 31.35 -13.66
N PRO A 80 18.67 32.10 -12.69
CA PRO A 80 18.21 33.45 -12.35
C PRO A 80 18.01 34.39 -13.55
N LYS A 81 18.96 34.46 -14.49
CA LYS A 81 18.91 35.33 -15.69
C LYS A 81 17.74 35.05 -16.65
N TYR A 82 17.04 33.94 -16.48
CA TYR A 82 15.91 33.51 -17.31
C TYR A 82 14.56 33.52 -16.56
N ARG A 83 14.53 33.90 -15.27
CA ARG A 83 13.28 33.99 -14.49
C ARG A 83 12.41 35.15 -14.96
N GLY A 84 11.10 35.10 -14.67
CA GLY A 84 10.12 36.12 -15.08
C GLY A 84 9.72 36.09 -16.56
N LYS A 85 10.21 35.11 -17.35
CA LYS A 85 9.98 35.00 -18.79
C LYS A 85 9.00 33.87 -19.18
N GLY A 86 8.21 33.35 -18.24
CA GLY A 86 7.26 32.24 -18.47
C GLY A 86 7.88 30.85 -18.72
N ILE A 87 9.22 30.72 -18.71
CA ILE A 87 9.91 29.44 -18.99
C ILE A 87 9.58 28.38 -17.94
N GLY A 88 9.56 28.77 -16.67
CA GLY A 88 9.26 27.86 -15.56
C GLY A 88 7.86 27.25 -15.68
N GLU A 89 6.86 28.08 -15.99
CA GLU A 89 5.48 27.61 -16.20
C GLU A 89 5.39 26.61 -17.36
N ARG A 90 6.08 26.88 -18.47
CA ARG A 90 6.15 25.95 -19.61
C ARG A 90 6.82 24.62 -19.23
N LEU A 91 7.92 24.66 -18.47
CA LEU A 91 8.60 23.47 -17.95
C LEU A 91 7.67 22.65 -17.06
N PHE A 92 6.99 23.31 -16.12
CA PHE A 92 6.08 22.68 -15.18
C PHE A 92 4.92 21.98 -15.91
N LYS A 93 4.25 22.67 -16.84
CA LYS A 93 3.17 22.08 -17.66
C LYS A 93 3.64 20.92 -18.55
N THR A 94 4.91 20.95 -18.98
CA THR A 94 5.49 19.88 -19.81
C THR A 94 5.79 18.64 -18.96
N ALA A 95 6.39 18.81 -17.78
CA ALA A 95 6.69 17.70 -16.88
C ALA A 95 5.42 17.12 -16.25
N LEU A 96 4.47 17.98 -15.87
CA LEU A 96 3.21 17.65 -15.24
C LEU A 96 2.03 18.17 -16.08
N PRO A 97 1.55 17.38 -17.06
CA PRO A 97 0.41 17.79 -17.88
C PRO A 97 -0.89 17.78 -17.06
N THR A 98 -1.84 18.66 -17.41
CA THR A 98 -3.13 18.78 -16.74
C THR A 98 -3.89 17.45 -16.66
N SER A 99 -3.78 16.61 -17.69
CA SER A 99 -4.38 15.27 -17.71
C SER A 99 -3.83 14.37 -16.60
N LEU A 100 -2.56 14.52 -16.21
CA LEU A 100 -1.96 13.75 -15.12
C LEU A 100 -2.42 14.30 -13.76
N MET A 101 -2.47 15.63 -13.59
CA MET A 101 -3.02 16.28 -12.39
C MET A 101 -4.49 15.94 -12.12
N GLN A 102 -5.29 15.81 -13.19
CA GLN A 102 -6.69 15.40 -13.07
C GLN A 102 -6.79 13.94 -12.62
N LYS A 103 -5.93 13.06 -13.13
CA LYS A 103 -5.96 11.61 -12.83
C LYS A 103 -5.37 11.26 -11.48
N LYS A 104 -4.28 11.90 -11.05
CA LYS A 104 -3.51 11.49 -9.85
C LYS A 104 -3.45 12.59 -8.79
N ASN A 105 -3.24 12.21 -7.54
CA ASN A 105 -2.73 13.17 -6.56
C ASN A 105 -1.31 13.56 -7.00
N VAL A 106 -0.95 14.82 -6.79
CA VAL A 106 0.40 15.30 -7.10
C VAL A 106 0.99 15.92 -5.87
N GLY A 107 2.18 15.46 -5.49
CA GLY A 107 2.94 16.00 -4.37
C GLY A 107 4.16 16.78 -4.82
N LEU A 108 4.65 17.66 -3.95
CA LEU A 108 5.97 18.28 -4.04
C LEU A 108 6.49 18.67 -2.66
N HIS A 109 7.80 18.86 -2.53
CA HIS A 109 8.40 19.56 -1.39
C HIS A 109 8.67 21.01 -1.79
N ALA A 110 7.85 21.94 -1.32
CA ALA A 110 7.98 23.33 -1.68
C ALA A 110 9.06 24.04 -0.86
N ALA A 111 10.00 24.67 -1.55
CA ALA A 111 10.84 25.69 -0.95
C ALA A 111 9.96 26.84 -0.40
N PRO A 112 10.33 27.49 0.73
CA PRO A 112 9.49 28.49 1.38
C PRO A 112 9.04 29.62 0.44
N LYS A 113 9.92 30.06 -0.46
CA LYS A 113 9.64 31.11 -1.46
C LYS A 113 8.58 30.73 -2.50
N MET A 114 8.38 29.44 -2.75
CA MET A 114 7.48 28.92 -3.79
C MET A 114 6.18 28.33 -3.22
N SER A 115 6.13 28.02 -1.92
CA SER A 115 4.97 27.41 -1.26
C SER A 115 3.64 28.11 -1.60
N ALA A 116 3.58 29.43 -1.40
CA ALA A 116 2.35 30.19 -1.64
C ALA A 116 1.95 30.21 -3.14
N VAL A 117 2.90 30.08 -4.06
CA VAL A 117 2.63 30.01 -5.49
C VAL A 117 2.02 28.65 -5.83
N TYR A 118 2.58 27.56 -5.31
CA TYR A 118 2.03 26.22 -5.56
C TYR A 118 0.61 26.08 -5.03
N ASP A 119 0.35 26.59 -3.83
CA ASP A 119 -0.98 26.60 -3.22
C ASP A 119 -1.97 27.41 -4.09
N LYS A 120 -1.75 28.73 -4.21
CA LYS A 120 -2.75 29.65 -4.76
C LYS A 120 -2.92 29.53 -6.28
N VAL A 121 -1.88 29.14 -6.99
CA VAL A 121 -1.86 29.16 -8.48
C VAL A 121 -1.96 27.75 -9.06
N LEU A 122 -1.39 26.75 -8.39
CA LEU A 122 -1.25 25.40 -8.93
C LEU A 122 -2.06 24.36 -8.15
N GLY A 123 -2.79 24.77 -7.11
CA GLY A 123 -3.74 23.95 -6.37
C GLY A 123 -3.11 22.96 -5.38
N PHE A 124 -1.84 23.14 -5.02
CA PHE A 124 -1.15 22.32 -4.02
C PHE A 124 -1.51 22.77 -2.58
N SER A 125 -2.81 22.81 -2.28
CA SER A 125 -3.35 23.44 -1.07
C SER A 125 -3.46 22.50 0.15
N ASN A 126 -2.97 21.25 0.04
CA ASN A 126 -3.03 20.27 1.12
C ASN A 126 -1.64 20.09 1.73
N TYR A 127 -1.49 20.32 3.04
CA TYR A 127 -0.19 20.34 3.73
C TYR A 127 -0.07 19.25 4.78
N THR A 128 1.11 18.63 4.89
CA THR A 128 1.44 17.83 6.07
C THR A 128 1.47 18.68 7.34
N ALA A 129 1.21 18.06 8.50
CA ALA A 129 1.35 18.72 9.81
C ALA A 129 2.81 19.03 10.19
N TRP A 130 3.77 18.46 9.46
CA TRP A 130 5.21 18.64 9.65
C TRP A 130 5.86 19.15 8.36
N LYS A 131 7.10 19.62 8.45
CA LYS A 131 7.92 20.06 7.32
C LYS A 131 9.13 19.17 7.12
N SER A 132 9.65 19.05 5.90
CA SER A 132 10.93 18.38 5.67
C SER A 132 12.05 19.34 6.02
N ASP A 133 12.63 19.17 7.20
CA ASP A 133 13.76 19.96 7.64
C ASP A 133 15.01 19.57 6.83
N VAL A 134 15.85 20.56 6.54
CA VAL A 134 17.18 20.35 5.96
C VAL A 134 18.17 20.59 7.07
N ILE A 135 18.70 19.51 7.66
CA ILE A 135 19.69 19.60 8.73
C ILE A 135 21.05 19.07 8.27
N GLN A 136 22.09 19.61 8.87
CA GLN A 136 23.46 19.16 8.71
C GLN A 136 24.04 18.85 10.08
N LEU A 137 24.53 17.62 10.26
CA LEU A 137 25.34 17.25 11.41
C LEU A 137 26.76 17.69 11.13
N GLN A 138 27.35 18.47 12.03
CA GLN A 138 28.72 18.97 11.93
C GLN A 138 29.54 18.49 13.13
N GLU A 139 30.86 18.47 12.98
CA GLU A 139 31.79 18.19 14.11
C GLU A 139 31.49 16.86 14.81
N ILE A 140 31.15 15.82 14.02
CA ILE A 140 30.68 14.53 14.54
C ILE A 140 31.84 13.78 15.19
N ASP A 141 31.66 13.40 16.45
CA ASP A 141 32.53 12.49 17.19
C ASP A 141 32.02 11.03 17.05
N ILE A 142 32.53 10.34 16.03
CA ILE A 142 32.18 8.95 15.75
C ILE A 142 32.55 8.00 16.91
N THR A 143 33.54 8.36 17.74
CA THR A 143 33.95 7.50 18.86
C THR A 143 32.89 7.46 19.95
N LYS A 144 32.21 8.60 20.18
CA LYS A 144 31.07 8.66 21.10
C LYS A 144 29.86 7.91 20.58
N LEU A 145 29.57 7.96 19.28
CA LEU A 145 28.52 7.13 18.66
C LEU A 145 28.74 5.62 18.91
N LYS A 146 29.99 5.15 18.74
CA LYS A 146 30.35 3.75 19.01
C LYS A 146 30.24 3.38 20.48
N THR A 147 30.47 4.33 21.39
CA THR A 147 30.40 4.11 22.85
C THR A 147 28.95 4.09 23.35
N SER A 148 28.06 4.85 22.71
CA SER A 148 26.61 4.80 22.97
C SER A 148 25.98 3.47 22.56
N LEU A 149 26.61 2.71 21.66
CA LEU A 149 26.22 1.36 21.30
C LEU A 149 27.01 0.34 22.12
N LYS A 150 26.36 -0.33 23.08
CA LYS A 150 26.87 -1.63 23.57
C LYS A 150 26.74 -2.64 22.43
N GLN A 151 27.69 -2.66 21.49
CA GLN A 151 27.73 -3.64 20.40
C GLN A 151 27.92 -5.03 20.99
N LEU A 152 26.82 -5.75 21.17
CA LEU A 152 26.82 -7.14 21.59
C LEU A 152 26.53 -8.03 20.36
N PRO A 153 27.19 -9.20 20.24
CA PRO A 153 26.83 -10.15 19.20
C PRO A 153 25.35 -10.55 19.34
N PHE A 154 24.67 -10.89 18.23
CA PHE A 154 23.23 -11.22 18.21
C PHE A 154 22.82 -12.24 19.28
N THR A 155 23.72 -13.15 19.62
CA THR A 155 23.53 -14.19 20.66
C THR A 155 23.52 -13.66 22.10
N ALA A 156 23.72 -12.35 22.32
CA ALA A 156 23.85 -11.73 23.63
C ALA A 156 23.21 -10.32 23.71
N LEU A 157 22.23 -10.00 22.86
CA LEU A 157 21.52 -8.71 22.91
C LEU A 157 20.73 -8.59 24.24
N PRO A 158 21.00 -7.58 25.08
CA PRO A 158 20.19 -7.28 26.26
C PRO A 158 18.86 -6.69 25.82
N LYS A 159 17.85 -6.83 26.68
CA LYS A 159 16.49 -6.34 26.46
C LYS A 159 16.48 -4.87 26.00
N GLY A 160 16.06 -4.61 24.76
CA GLY A 160 15.95 -3.26 24.17
C GLY A 160 17.09 -2.86 23.23
N HIS A 161 18.04 -3.74 22.92
CA HIS A 161 19.11 -3.46 21.96
C HIS A 161 18.79 -4.00 20.56
N CYS A 162 19.34 -3.35 19.53
CA CYS A 162 19.23 -3.80 18.14
C CYS A 162 20.59 -4.18 17.55
N CYS A 163 20.58 -5.10 16.58
CA CYS A 163 21.74 -5.39 15.74
C CYS A 163 21.54 -4.84 14.33
N VAL A 164 22.63 -4.45 13.67
CA VAL A 164 22.58 -3.89 12.32
C VAL A 164 23.17 -4.87 11.33
N LYS A 165 22.44 -5.15 10.24
CA LYS A 165 22.87 -6.02 9.14
C LYS A 165 22.79 -5.32 7.80
N ASP A 166 23.48 -5.88 6.82
CA ASP A 166 23.32 -5.43 5.44
C ASP A 166 21.93 -5.82 4.91
N VAL A 167 21.36 -4.97 4.07
CA VAL A 167 20.04 -5.22 3.47
C VAL A 167 19.99 -6.51 2.64
N SER A 168 21.13 -6.97 2.11
CA SER A 168 21.23 -8.24 1.39
C SER A 168 21.10 -9.49 2.27
N GLU A 169 21.20 -9.34 3.60
CA GLU A 169 21.11 -10.44 4.57
C GLU A 169 19.67 -10.77 5.00
N ILE A 170 18.66 -10.07 4.47
CA ILE A 170 17.26 -10.31 4.78
C ILE A 170 16.45 -10.61 3.52
N GLN A 171 15.37 -11.36 3.68
CA GLN A 171 14.38 -11.52 2.62
C GLN A 171 13.74 -10.16 2.32
N ILE A 172 13.75 -9.78 1.04
CA ILE A 172 13.29 -8.47 0.59
C ILE A 172 11.83 -8.19 0.97
N ASP A 173 11.00 -9.23 1.02
CA ASP A 173 9.58 -9.11 1.39
C ASP A 173 9.39 -8.66 2.84
N LYS A 174 10.32 -9.01 3.75
CA LYS A 174 10.30 -8.50 5.13
C LYS A 174 10.60 -7.00 5.19
N LEU A 175 11.55 -6.54 4.38
CA LEU A 175 11.86 -5.11 4.27
C LEU A 175 10.70 -4.35 3.62
N VAL A 176 10.07 -4.92 2.60
CA VAL A 176 8.86 -4.35 1.98
C VAL A 176 7.75 -4.23 3.01
N ALA A 177 7.49 -5.28 3.81
CA ALA A 177 6.46 -5.24 4.85
C ALA A 177 6.76 -4.19 5.94
N TYR A 178 8.02 -4.06 6.37
CA TYR A 178 8.42 -3.02 7.32
C TYR A 178 8.26 -1.62 6.71
N ASP A 179 8.76 -1.41 5.50
CA ASP A 179 8.58 -0.16 4.76
C ASP A 179 7.10 0.20 4.63
N GLU A 180 6.26 -0.74 4.23
CA GLU A 180 4.80 -0.59 4.13
C GLU A 180 4.15 -0.26 5.48
N SER A 181 4.69 -0.74 6.61
CA SER A 181 4.20 -0.36 7.93
C SER A 181 4.45 1.12 8.27
N VAL A 182 5.51 1.72 7.73
CA VAL A 182 5.86 3.14 7.90
C VAL A 182 5.19 4.01 6.83
N TYR A 183 5.23 3.52 5.59
CA TYR A 183 4.73 4.14 4.37
C TYR A 183 3.22 3.99 4.21
N LYS A 184 2.56 3.14 5.01
CA LYS A 184 1.13 2.80 4.98
C LYS A 184 0.62 2.32 3.61
N SER A 185 1.54 1.86 2.76
CA SER A 185 1.27 1.39 1.41
C SER A 185 2.43 0.57 0.85
N SER A 186 2.13 -0.34 -0.08
CA SER A 186 3.14 -1.14 -0.73
C SER A 186 3.85 -0.38 -1.85
N ARG A 187 5.17 -0.22 -1.73
CA ARG A 187 6.04 0.32 -2.78
C ARG A 187 7.19 -0.63 -3.12
N VAL A 188 6.84 -1.87 -3.45
CA VAL A 188 7.78 -2.97 -3.72
C VAL A 188 8.92 -2.57 -4.66
N SER A 189 8.62 -1.94 -5.81
CA SER A 189 9.68 -1.55 -6.77
C SER A 189 10.66 -0.54 -6.18
N PHE A 190 10.21 0.38 -5.33
CA PHE A 190 11.09 1.32 -4.64
C PHE A 190 12.02 0.58 -3.68
N VAL A 191 11.48 -0.26 -2.80
CA VAL A 191 12.28 -1.00 -1.82
C VAL A 191 13.28 -1.93 -2.52
N GLN A 192 12.87 -2.58 -3.60
CA GLN A 192 13.75 -3.46 -4.37
C GLN A 192 14.84 -2.69 -5.12
N ASN A 193 14.47 -1.68 -5.90
CA ASN A 193 15.37 -1.09 -6.90
C ASN A 193 16.05 0.20 -6.42
N PHE A 194 15.40 0.97 -5.55
CA PHE A 194 15.93 2.22 -4.99
C PHE A 194 16.66 2.01 -3.65
N ILE A 195 16.24 1.03 -2.86
CA ILE A 195 16.86 0.71 -1.56
C ILE A 195 17.83 -0.47 -1.70
N ALA A 196 17.33 -1.68 -1.96
CA ALA A 196 18.17 -2.89 -1.86
C ALA A 196 19.22 -3.03 -2.98
N LYS A 197 18.91 -2.63 -4.22
CA LYS A 197 19.81 -2.80 -5.38
C LYS A 197 20.64 -1.56 -5.75
N ARG A 198 20.48 -0.45 -5.02
CA ARG A 198 21.13 0.82 -5.36
C ARG A 198 22.64 0.74 -5.07
N ARG A 199 23.46 0.80 -6.12
CA ARG A 199 24.90 0.49 -6.05
C ARG A 199 25.75 1.60 -5.44
N ASP A 200 25.33 2.86 -5.59
CA ASP A 200 26.00 4.04 -5.05
C ASP A 200 25.65 4.31 -3.58
N ALA A 201 24.70 3.55 -3.02
CA ALA A 201 24.26 3.67 -1.64
C ALA A 201 24.70 2.49 -0.78
N LYS A 202 24.83 2.75 0.52
CA LYS A 202 24.92 1.72 1.56
C LYS A 202 23.61 1.71 2.31
N CYS A 203 22.94 0.57 2.34
CA CYS A 203 21.66 0.41 3.03
C CYS A 203 21.78 -0.68 4.08
N GLN A 204 21.29 -0.40 5.27
CA GLN A 204 21.38 -1.27 6.44
C GLN A 204 20.01 -1.40 7.10
N ILE A 205 19.79 -2.52 7.79
CA ILE A 205 18.58 -2.79 8.58
C ILE A 205 18.96 -2.94 10.05
N ALA A 206 18.10 -2.45 10.95
CA ALA A 206 18.16 -2.72 12.37
C ALA A 206 17.16 -3.84 12.72
N LEU A 207 17.64 -4.84 13.45
CA LEU A 207 16.85 -5.97 13.92
C LEU A 207 16.79 -5.98 15.45
N ASP A 208 15.62 -6.28 16.00
CA ASP A 208 15.46 -6.57 17.43
C ASP A 208 16.03 -7.94 17.82
N GLU A 209 15.88 -8.30 19.10
CA GLU A 209 16.27 -9.60 19.66
C GLU A 209 15.55 -10.79 19.01
N GLN A 210 14.34 -10.58 18.48
CA GLN A 210 13.54 -11.60 17.79
C GLN A 210 13.92 -11.72 16.31
N GLY A 211 14.80 -10.85 15.81
CA GLY A 211 15.18 -10.79 14.39
C GLY A 211 14.15 -10.08 13.51
N SER A 212 13.21 -9.33 14.09
CA SER A 212 12.25 -8.50 13.37
C SER A 212 12.89 -7.17 12.99
N ILE A 213 12.51 -6.61 11.83
CA ILE A 213 13.01 -5.30 11.40
C ILE A 213 12.35 -4.22 12.27
N VAL A 214 13.18 -3.42 12.93
CA VAL A 214 12.78 -2.24 13.73
C VAL A 214 13.31 -0.93 13.14
N GLY A 215 13.98 -1.01 11.99
CA GLY A 215 14.41 0.14 11.23
C GLY A 215 15.21 -0.22 9.99
N TYR A 216 15.31 0.70 9.05
CA TYR A 216 16.31 0.64 7.99
C TYR A 216 16.77 2.05 7.61
N GLY A 217 17.99 2.14 7.08
CA GLY A 217 18.53 3.42 6.64
C GLY A 217 19.51 3.26 5.50
N CYS A 218 19.59 4.27 4.65
CA CYS A 218 20.54 4.34 3.55
C CYS A 218 21.42 5.58 3.65
N ALA A 219 22.60 5.49 3.03
CA ALA A 219 23.53 6.60 2.94
C ALA A 219 24.27 6.56 1.60
N HIS A 220 24.47 7.72 0.99
CA HIS A 220 25.19 7.91 -0.27
C HIS A 220 25.88 9.29 -0.30
N LEU A 221 26.65 9.60 -1.35
CA LEU A 221 27.38 10.86 -1.46
C LEU A 221 26.63 11.91 -2.25
N LEU A 222 26.72 13.15 -1.78
CA LEU A 222 26.29 14.34 -2.49
C LEU A 222 27.39 14.89 -3.41
N SER A 223 27.03 15.81 -4.30
CA SER A 223 27.90 16.41 -5.31
C SER A 223 29.10 17.18 -4.76
N ASN A 224 29.06 17.58 -3.48
CA ASN A 224 30.16 18.21 -2.75
C ASN A 224 31.03 17.20 -1.97
N GLY A 225 30.74 15.90 -2.08
CA GLY A 225 31.44 14.81 -1.42
C GLY A 225 31.04 14.54 0.03
N SER A 226 30.10 15.28 0.61
CA SER A 226 29.57 14.95 1.94
C SER A 226 28.51 13.83 1.85
N PRO A 227 28.47 12.92 2.83
CA PRO A 227 27.43 11.91 2.90
C PRO A 227 26.07 12.52 3.27
N ILE A 228 25.01 11.93 2.73
CA ILE A 228 23.62 12.15 3.13
C ILE A 228 23.04 10.84 3.64
N LEU A 229 22.29 10.88 4.75
CA LEU A 229 21.58 9.71 5.29
C LEU A 229 20.10 9.81 4.95
N CYS A 230 19.65 9.11 3.90
CA CYS A 230 18.29 9.16 3.36
C CYS A 230 17.96 7.86 2.58
N PRO A 231 16.76 7.24 2.79
CA PRO A 231 15.87 7.44 3.95
C PRO A 231 16.49 6.88 5.24
N ILE A 232 15.92 7.25 6.39
CA ILE A 232 16.09 6.53 7.66
C ILE A 232 14.74 6.40 8.35
N TYR A 233 14.24 5.17 8.48
CA TYR A 233 13.02 4.84 9.20
C TYR A 233 13.34 3.95 10.40
N CYS A 234 12.82 4.29 11.57
CA CYS A 234 13.10 3.56 12.81
C CYS A 234 11.88 3.56 13.74
N ASP A 235 11.69 2.45 14.45
CA ASP A 235 10.69 2.31 15.50
C ASP A 235 11.15 2.93 16.84
N SER A 236 12.46 3.15 17.00
CA SER A 236 13.05 3.70 18.22
C SER A 236 14.31 4.54 17.96
N ASP A 237 14.69 5.34 18.96
CA ASP A 237 15.92 6.12 18.97
C ASP A 237 17.18 5.22 18.96
N ASP A 238 17.13 4.07 19.62
CA ASP A 238 18.23 3.10 19.62
C ASP A 238 18.48 2.54 18.23
N ALA A 239 17.42 2.21 17.48
CA ALA A 239 17.52 1.77 16.10
C ALA A 239 18.11 2.88 15.20
N PHE A 240 17.72 4.13 15.42
CA PHE A 240 18.30 5.29 14.73
C PHE A 240 19.81 5.42 15.02
N ILE A 241 20.22 5.42 16.28
CA ILE A 241 21.64 5.54 16.67
C ILE A 241 22.46 4.37 16.10
N ALA A 242 21.94 3.14 16.14
CA ALA A 242 22.61 1.97 15.58
C ALA A 242 22.82 2.10 14.07
N LEU A 243 21.78 2.50 13.34
CA LEU A 243 21.84 2.69 11.89
C LEU A 243 22.80 3.81 11.49
N ILE A 244 22.69 5.00 12.07
CA ILE A 244 23.59 6.11 11.70
C ILE A 244 25.05 5.77 12.02
N THR A 245 25.32 5.07 13.13
CA THR A 245 26.70 4.69 13.50
C THR A 245 27.29 3.75 12.46
N LYS A 246 26.52 2.74 12.03
CA LYS A 246 26.94 1.81 10.99
C LYS A 246 27.10 2.52 9.64
N LEU A 247 26.13 3.35 9.23
CA LEU A 247 26.15 4.06 7.96
C LEU A 247 27.34 5.01 7.86
N LEU A 248 27.60 5.81 8.90
CA LEU A 248 28.72 6.74 8.95
C LEU A 248 30.08 6.04 8.91
N SER A 249 30.16 4.78 9.39
CA SER A 249 31.41 4.01 9.33
C SER A 249 31.88 3.74 7.89
N PHE A 250 30.96 3.66 6.93
CA PHE A 250 31.30 3.48 5.51
C PHE A 250 31.90 4.74 4.87
N TYR A 251 31.75 5.90 5.50
CA TYR A 251 32.16 7.21 4.96
C TYR A 251 33.29 7.85 5.78
N SER A 252 34.06 7.05 6.52
CA SER A 252 35.11 7.55 7.41
C SER A 252 36.13 8.46 6.71
N ASP A 253 36.48 8.18 5.45
CA ASP A 253 37.41 9.02 4.69
C ASP A 253 36.79 10.35 4.23
N GLN A 254 35.50 10.36 3.91
CA GLN A 254 34.78 11.60 3.61
C GLN A 254 34.65 12.45 4.86
N LEU A 255 34.34 11.84 6.01
CA LEU A 255 34.22 12.53 7.29
C LEU A 255 35.55 13.12 7.78
N LYS A 256 36.69 12.49 7.47
CA LYS A 256 38.03 13.08 7.73
C LYS A 256 38.29 14.33 6.89
N LYS A 257 37.79 14.37 5.65
CA LYS A 257 37.98 15.52 4.73
C LYS A 257 37.02 16.67 5.05
N ASN A 258 35.77 16.32 5.33
CA ASN A 258 34.69 17.24 5.60
C ASN A 258 33.70 16.57 6.56
N ASN A 259 33.77 16.93 7.84
CA ASN A 259 32.97 16.33 8.91
C ASN A 259 31.55 16.92 8.94
N ASN A 260 30.85 16.78 7.83
CA ASN A 260 29.49 17.25 7.62
C ASN A 260 28.65 16.12 7.02
N VAL A 261 27.47 15.88 7.59
CA VAL A 261 26.52 14.87 7.11
C VAL A 261 25.15 15.51 6.97
N ASP A 262 24.48 15.27 5.85
CA ASP A 262 23.16 15.79 5.57
C ASP A 262 22.04 14.81 5.98
N LEU A 263 20.99 15.31 6.64
CA LEU A 263 19.75 14.57 6.91
C LEU A 263 18.53 15.41 6.49
N ARG A 264 17.41 14.73 6.25
CA ARG A 264 16.13 15.35 5.87
C ARG A 264 14.98 14.88 6.78
N PRO A 265 15.02 15.14 8.10
CA PRO A 265 14.01 14.63 9.02
C PRO A 265 12.66 15.30 8.80
N ALA A 266 11.59 14.61 9.23
CA ALA A 266 10.36 15.33 9.56
C ALA A 266 10.65 16.33 10.68
N SER A 267 10.10 17.55 10.60
CA SER A 267 10.41 18.62 11.55
C SER A 267 10.10 18.26 13.00
N ILE A 268 9.16 17.34 13.23
CA ILE A 268 8.83 16.78 14.55
C ILE A 268 9.98 15.94 15.16
N LYS A 269 10.88 15.40 14.32
CA LYS A 269 12.04 14.60 14.75
C LYS A 269 13.29 15.43 15.01
N THR A 270 13.41 16.63 14.43
CA THR A 270 14.60 17.48 14.60
C THR A 270 14.96 17.76 16.07
N PRO A 271 14.01 18.11 16.97
CA PRO A 271 14.32 18.32 18.39
C PRO A 271 14.89 17.06 19.06
N ASN A 272 14.27 15.91 18.79
CA ASN A 272 14.72 14.63 19.36
C ASN A 272 16.11 14.22 18.84
N ILE A 273 16.35 14.34 17.53
CA ILE A 273 17.68 14.10 16.92
C ILE A 273 18.74 15.01 17.54
N THR A 274 18.39 16.27 17.81
CA THR A 274 19.31 17.23 18.46
C THR A 274 19.66 16.78 19.87
N ALA A 275 18.69 16.32 20.66
CA ALA A 275 18.93 15.80 22.00
C ALA A 275 19.76 14.51 21.99
N LEU A 276 19.44 13.56 21.11
CA LEU A 276 20.17 12.29 20.97
C LEU A 276 21.64 12.46 20.59
N LEU A 277 21.95 13.54 19.86
CA LEU A 277 23.31 13.83 19.38
C LEU A 277 24.02 14.90 20.22
N GLU A 278 23.47 15.29 21.37
CA GLU A 278 24.10 16.25 22.26
C GLU A 278 25.48 15.74 22.72
N GLY A 279 26.50 16.59 22.57
CA GLY A 279 27.90 16.23 22.86
C GLY A 279 28.55 15.25 21.85
N ILE A 280 27.79 14.77 20.86
CA ILE A 280 28.25 13.88 19.77
C ILE A 280 28.41 14.65 18.46
N ALA A 281 27.41 15.46 18.08
CA ALA A 281 27.43 16.23 16.85
C ALA A 281 26.68 17.55 17.02
N LYS A 282 27.12 18.58 16.30
CA LYS A 282 26.41 19.85 16.22
C LYS A 282 25.33 19.75 15.14
N VAL A 283 24.06 19.79 15.54
CA VAL A 283 22.93 19.78 14.60
C VAL A 283 22.62 21.20 14.13
N VAL A 284 22.77 21.45 12.82
CA VAL A 284 22.52 22.76 12.22
C VAL A 284 21.37 22.68 11.22
N LYS A 285 20.26 23.36 11.49
CA LYS A 285 19.15 23.52 10.53
C LYS A 285 19.52 24.56 9.47
N LYS A 286 19.53 24.15 8.20
CA LYS A 286 19.83 24.98 7.02
C LYS A 286 18.57 25.53 6.34
N GLY A 287 17.42 24.88 6.56
CA GLY A 287 16.14 25.30 6.01
C GLY A 287 15.06 24.26 6.23
N ASP A 288 13.94 24.44 5.55
CA ASP A 288 12.81 23.52 5.51
C ASP A 288 12.09 23.60 4.17
N ASN A 289 11.42 22.52 3.80
CA ASN A 289 10.48 22.48 2.70
C ASN A 289 9.12 22.04 3.20
N SER A 290 8.05 22.58 2.62
CA SER A 290 6.67 22.22 2.97
C SER A 290 6.15 21.15 2.01
N PRO A 291 5.93 19.90 2.45
CA PRO A 291 5.24 18.90 1.64
C PRO A 291 3.82 19.38 1.34
N GLN A 292 3.49 19.47 0.05
CA GLN A 292 2.20 19.95 -0.42
C GLN A 292 1.63 19.05 -1.51
N PHE A 293 0.30 18.96 -1.54
CA PHE A 293 -0.43 18.05 -2.42
C PHE A 293 -1.65 18.70 -3.06
N THR A 294 -2.00 18.24 -4.26
CA THR A 294 -3.13 18.78 -5.02
C THR A 294 -4.49 18.28 -4.56
N LYS A 295 -4.59 17.05 -4.04
CA LYS A 295 -5.87 16.42 -3.70
C LYS A 295 -6.01 16.10 -2.21
N PHE A 296 -5.00 15.46 -1.63
CA PHE A 296 -5.01 15.04 -0.23
C PHE A 296 -3.58 14.89 0.30
N VAL A 297 -3.41 15.00 1.61
CA VAL A 297 -2.16 14.67 2.29
C VAL A 297 -2.11 13.17 2.47
N PRO A 298 -1.09 12.48 1.96
CA PRO A 298 -0.99 11.06 2.19
C PRO A 298 -0.67 10.77 3.70
N ASP A 299 -1.33 9.76 4.32
CA ASP A 299 -1.00 9.09 5.61
C ASP A 299 0.32 8.27 5.73
N HIS A 300 1.16 8.60 6.70
CA HIS A 300 2.41 7.89 7.00
C HIS A 300 2.74 8.01 8.48
N ASP A 301 3.56 7.09 8.97
CA ASP A 301 4.06 7.14 10.35
C ASP A 301 5.21 8.15 10.46
N ALA A 302 4.86 9.43 10.62
CA ALA A 302 5.82 10.52 10.77
C ALA A 302 6.72 10.34 12.01
N ASP A 303 6.24 9.62 13.03
CA ASP A 303 7.00 9.28 14.23
C ASP A 303 8.07 8.23 13.97
N LYS A 304 8.11 7.58 12.82
CA LYS A 304 9.21 6.69 12.42
C LYS A 304 10.17 7.35 11.43
N LEU A 305 9.91 8.59 11.01
CA LEU A 305 10.57 9.26 9.88
C LEU A 305 11.76 10.15 10.33
N TYR A 306 12.91 9.52 10.62
CA TYR A 306 14.15 10.24 10.97
C TYR A 306 14.81 10.90 9.75
N SER A 307 14.56 10.41 8.54
CA SER A 307 14.96 11.08 7.30
C SER A 307 14.11 10.61 6.12
N VAL A 308 13.57 11.54 5.32
CA VAL A 308 12.85 11.19 4.08
C VAL A 308 13.79 10.57 3.04
N ALA A 309 13.24 9.85 2.06
CA ALA A 309 14.02 9.20 1.02
C ALA A 309 14.79 10.20 0.14
N ASP A 310 14.14 11.32 -0.19
CA ASP A 310 14.67 12.47 -0.90
C ASP A 310 13.65 13.62 -0.80
N LEU A 311 14.06 14.88 -0.93
CA LEU A 311 13.14 16.00 -1.19
C LEU A 311 12.48 15.93 -2.59
N ASN A 312 12.96 15.03 -3.45
CA ASN A 312 12.38 14.73 -4.75
C ASN A 312 11.41 13.53 -4.73
N VAL A 313 11.22 12.86 -3.59
CA VAL A 313 10.36 11.68 -3.48
C VAL A 313 9.56 11.74 -2.19
N PHE A 314 8.23 11.85 -2.29
CA PHE A 314 7.38 11.68 -1.13
C PHE A 314 6.86 10.26 -1.04
N PRO A 315 6.80 9.69 0.17
CA PRO A 315 6.20 8.41 0.34
C PRO A 315 4.66 8.46 0.38
N GLN A 316 3.88 7.71 -0.47
CA GLN A 316 2.64 6.92 -0.09
C GLN A 316 1.59 6.37 -1.12
N ILE A 317 0.70 5.44 -0.65
CA ILE A 317 -0.75 5.18 -0.99
C ILE A 317 -1.65 5.10 0.27
N VAL A 318 -2.95 5.22 0.02
CA VAL A 318 -4.19 5.49 0.77
C VAL A 318 -4.87 4.29 1.44
N VAL A 319 -5.15 4.45 2.75
CA VAL A 319 -6.39 4.00 3.41
C VAL A 319 -7.16 5.26 3.80
N VAL A 320 -8.43 5.42 3.39
CA VAL A 320 -9.21 6.60 3.80
C VAL A 320 -10.01 6.26 5.06
N ASN A 321 -9.48 6.68 6.21
CA ASN A 321 -10.22 6.75 7.46
C ASN A 321 -10.64 8.21 7.66
N TYR A 322 -11.93 8.46 7.87
CA TYR A 322 -12.40 9.76 8.34
C TYR A 322 -12.40 9.74 9.86
N CYS A 323 -11.70 10.67 10.50
CA CYS A 323 -11.70 10.87 11.94
C CYS A 323 -12.15 12.31 12.27
N THR A 324 -12.87 12.49 13.37
CA THR A 324 -13.15 13.82 13.95
C THR A 324 -12.55 13.86 15.35
N ASP A 325 -11.69 14.83 15.64
CA ASP A 325 -11.04 15.00 16.95
C ASP A 325 -10.29 13.76 17.46
N GLY A 326 -9.73 12.95 16.54
CA GLY A 326 -9.02 11.71 16.86
C GLY A 326 -9.90 10.45 16.90
N ASP A 327 -11.23 10.60 16.91
CA ASP A 327 -12.15 9.47 16.91
C ASP A 327 -12.45 8.96 15.51
N PHE A 328 -12.42 7.64 15.34
CA PHE A 328 -12.80 6.97 14.10
C PHE A 328 -14.27 7.27 13.75
N VAL A 329 -14.55 7.68 12.52
CA VAL A 329 -15.91 8.01 12.04
C VAL A 329 -16.36 7.15 10.87
N GLY A 330 -15.45 6.72 9.99
CA GLY A 330 -15.79 5.86 8.87
C GLY A 330 -14.59 5.47 8.01
N SER A 331 -14.75 4.41 7.23
CA SER A 331 -13.72 3.90 6.31
C SER A 331 -14.30 3.60 4.94
N CYS A 332 -13.42 3.55 3.94
CA CYS A 332 -13.68 2.94 2.64
C CYS A 332 -12.36 2.38 2.12
N MET A 333 -12.37 1.16 1.58
CA MET A 333 -11.19 0.47 1.10
C MET A 333 -11.38 -0.01 -0.33
N SER A 334 -10.30 -0.02 -1.11
CA SER A 334 -10.21 -0.73 -2.38
C SER A 334 -9.07 -1.74 -2.38
N LEU A 335 -9.30 -2.88 -3.01
CA LEU A 335 -8.27 -3.86 -3.34
C LEU A 335 -8.09 -3.88 -4.86
N LEU A 336 -6.86 -3.69 -5.34
CA LEU A 336 -6.51 -3.64 -6.76
C LEU A 336 -5.83 -4.96 -7.17
N PHE A 337 -6.28 -5.53 -8.29
CA PHE A 337 -5.79 -6.74 -8.92
C PHE A 337 -5.63 -6.49 -10.42
N ASP A 338 -4.41 -6.22 -10.89
CA ASP A 338 -4.13 -5.86 -12.29
C ASP A 338 -5.04 -4.74 -12.84
N ASP A 339 -5.96 -5.07 -13.74
CA ASP A 339 -6.93 -4.15 -14.35
C ASP A 339 -8.29 -4.12 -13.63
N MET A 340 -8.46 -4.92 -12.57
CA MET A 340 -9.67 -5.04 -11.76
C MET A 340 -9.45 -4.44 -10.36
N ALA A 341 -10.49 -3.88 -9.76
CA ALA A 341 -10.46 -3.53 -8.35
C ALA A 341 -11.79 -3.86 -7.67
N PHE A 342 -11.77 -4.10 -6.36
CA PHE A 342 -12.99 -4.24 -5.56
C PHE A 342 -13.03 -3.21 -4.44
N VAL A 343 -14.16 -2.53 -4.31
CA VAL A 343 -14.40 -1.58 -3.22
C VAL A 343 -15.26 -2.23 -2.15
N GLY A 344 -14.83 -2.11 -0.90
CA GLY A 344 -15.50 -2.68 0.27
C GLY A 344 -15.03 -2.05 1.58
N LEU A 345 -15.39 -2.66 2.72
CA LEU A 345 -15.19 -2.08 4.06
C LEU A 345 -15.63 -0.60 4.16
N TYR A 346 -16.69 -0.28 3.41
CA TYR A 346 -17.28 1.04 3.41
C TYR A 346 -18.22 1.14 4.61
N PHE A 347 -17.93 2.02 5.56
CA PHE A 347 -18.88 2.33 6.62
C PHE A 347 -18.71 3.74 7.17
N VAL A 348 -19.80 4.28 7.69
CA VAL A 348 -19.82 5.52 8.46
C VAL A 348 -20.63 5.25 9.73
N LEU A 349 -20.08 5.67 10.87
CA LEU A 349 -20.74 5.57 12.17
C LEU A 349 -22.13 6.23 12.14
N PRO A 350 -23.18 5.59 12.70
CA PRO A 350 -24.57 6.03 12.56
C PRO A 350 -24.81 7.53 12.82
N GLN A 351 -24.21 8.07 13.88
CA GLN A 351 -24.35 9.47 14.30
C GLN A 351 -23.73 10.51 13.35
N TYR A 352 -22.89 10.06 12.40
CA TYR A 352 -22.24 10.90 11.40
C TYR A 352 -22.81 10.71 9.99
N ARG A 353 -23.80 9.82 9.82
CA ARG A 353 -24.50 9.61 8.53
C ARG A 353 -25.30 10.86 8.14
N GLY A 354 -25.59 11.00 6.84
CA GLY A 354 -26.25 12.19 6.29
C GLY A 354 -25.35 13.43 6.12
N ARG A 355 -24.09 13.38 6.57
CA ARG A 355 -23.13 14.50 6.48
C ARG A 355 -22.17 14.43 5.27
N GLN A 356 -22.54 13.68 4.23
CA GLN A 356 -21.72 13.42 3.03
C GLN A 356 -20.32 12.80 3.27
N ILE A 357 -20.03 12.32 4.49
CA ILE A 357 -18.74 11.69 4.83
C ILE A 357 -18.51 10.44 3.98
N GLY A 358 -19.54 9.60 3.86
CA GLY A 358 -19.49 8.39 3.05
C GLY A 358 -19.22 8.68 1.56
N THR A 359 -19.94 9.65 0.98
CA THR A 359 -19.68 10.09 -0.40
C THR A 359 -18.24 10.57 -0.59
N ARG A 360 -17.67 11.31 0.37
CA ARG A 360 -16.28 11.74 0.33
C ARG A 360 -15.30 10.56 0.41
N LEU A 361 -15.52 9.64 1.35
CA LEU A 361 -14.71 8.41 1.49
C LEU A 361 -14.71 7.58 0.21
N PHE A 362 -15.90 7.36 -0.38
CA PHE A 362 -16.06 6.59 -1.59
C PHE A 362 -15.44 7.28 -2.81
N SER A 363 -15.71 8.58 -3.01
CA SER A 363 -15.09 9.37 -4.08
C SER A 363 -13.56 9.41 -3.95
N SER A 364 -13.04 9.47 -2.72
CA SER A 364 -11.61 9.39 -2.44
C SER A 364 -11.03 8.07 -2.96
N VAL A 365 -11.60 6.93 -2.58
CA VAL A 365 -11.16 5.62 -3.08
C VAL A 365 -11.25 5.51 -4.61
N MET A 366 -12.38 5.91 -5.19
CA MET A 366 -12.60 5.83 -6.65
C MET A 366 -11.63 6.71 -7.46
N THR A 367 -11.32 7.91 -6.96
CA THR A 367 -10.45 8.87 -7.66
C THR A 367 -8.96 8.65 -7.39
N GLN A 368 -8.59 8.06 -6.26
CA GLN A 368 -7.20 7.96 -5.81
C GLN A 368 -6.61 6.57 -6.04
N SER A 369 -7.41 5.50 -5.92
CA SER A 369 -6.87 4.13 -5.85
C SER A 369 -7.19 3.27 -7.08
N VAL A 370 -8.31 3.52 -7.77
CA VAL A 370 -8.85 2.56 -8.77
C VAL A 370 -9.35 3.21 -10.06
N SER A 371 -8.95 4.46 -10.35
CA SER A 371 -9.51 5.26 -11.45
C SER A 371 -9.33 4.67 -12.86
N ASN A 372 -8.34 3.80 -13.05
CA ASN A 372 -8.10 3.11 -14.32
C ASN A 372 -8.57 1.65 -14.33
N ALA A 373 -8.99 1.10 -13.19
CA ALA A 373 -9.44 -0.29 -13.09
C ALA A 373 -10.93 -0.43 -13.48
N ASN A 374 -11.35 -1.63 -13.87
CA ASN A 374 -12.75 -2.02 -13.80
C ASN A 374 -13.08 -2.33 -12.33
N VAL A 375 -13.94 -1.52 -11.73
CA VAL A 375 -14.18 -1.54 -10.29
C VAL A 375 -15.46 -2.32 -10.02
N GLY A 376 -15.36 -3.36 -9.20
CA GLY A 376 -16.47 -4.16 -8.70
C GLY A 376 -16.86 -3.80 -7.27
N LEU A 377 -18.13 -3.98 -6.94
CA LEU A 377 -18.62 -4.01 -5.57
C LEU A 377 -19.80 -4.97 -5.43
N HIS A 378 -20.08 -5.41 -4.21
CA HIS A 378 -21.34 -6.05 -3.87
C HIS A 378 -22.30 -5.00 -3.31
N ALA A 379 -23.32 -4.62 -4.08
CA ALA A 379 -24.25 -3.57 -3.66
C ALA A 379 -25.13 -4.07 -2.52
N GLY A 380 -24.81 -3.56 -1.33
CA GLY A 380 -25.53 -3.82 -0.10
C GLY A 380 -25.73 -2.56 0.74
N TRP A 381 -26.63 -2.65 1.71
CA TRP A 381 -26.88 -1.60 2.70
C TRP A 381 -25.71 -1.49 3.69
N PHE A 382 -24.69 -0.71 3.32
CA PHE A 382 -23.85 0.02 4.27
C PHE A 382 -24.19 1.53 4.25
N PHE A 383 -25.41 1.86 3.86
CA PHE A 383 -26.03 3.20 3.88
C PHE A 383 -27.11 3.27 4.99
N CYS A 384 -27.16 4.40 5.72
CA CYS A 384 -28.23 4.94 6.60
C CYS A 384 -29.49 4.08 6.78
N VAL A 385 -29.94 3.58 7.94
CA VAL A 385 -30.36 4.20 9.22
C VAL A 385 -30.53 3.03 10.22
N ALA A 386 -30.05 3.12 11.47
CA ALA A 386 -30.17 2.01 12.44
C ALA A 386 -31.60 1.81 12.96
N GLU A 387 -32.51 2.77 12.78
CA GLU A 387 -33.88 2.71 13.31
C GLU A 387 -34.83 1.76 12.56
N GLU A 388 -34.50 1.31 11.34
CA GLU A 388 -35.37 0.39 10.57
C GLU A 388 -35.00 -1.10 10.71
N MET A 389 -33.83 -1.44 11.28
CA MET A 389 -33.44 -2.85 11.51
C MET A 389 -34.39 -3.56 12.48
N HIS A 390 -35.08 -2.83 13.35
CA HIS A 390 -36.11 -3.40 14.23
C HIS A 390 -37.50 -3.50 13.60
N ARG A 391 -37.72 -3.00 12.37
CA ARG A 391 -39.06 -2.93 11.76
C ARG A 391 -39.27 -3.74 10.50
N THR A 392 -38.24 -4.14 9.74
CA THR A 392 -38.46 -4.96 8.53
C THR A 392 -37.43 -6.09 8.34
N SER A 393 -37.91 -7.32 8.45
CA SER A 393 -37.17 -8.58 8.32
C SER A 393 -37.09 -9.09 6.87
N SER A 394 -36.75 -8.23 5.90
CA SER A 394 -36.73 -8.64 4.47
C SER A 394 -35.37 -8.47 3.81
N SER A 395 -34.84 -9.56 3.24
CA SER A 395 -33.58 -9.62 2.48
C SER A 395 -33.57 -8.78 1.20
N PHE A 396 -34.73 -8.26 0.78
CA PHE A 396 -34.92 -7.42 -0.41
C PHE A 396 -34.46 -5.96 -0.26
N VAL A 397 -34.09 -5.52 0.95
CA VAL A 397 -33.70 -4.13 1.20
C VAL A 397 -32.30 -3.80 0.66
N ALA A 398 -31.36 -4.75 0.71
CA ALA A 398 -29.99 -4.57 0.21
C ALA A 398 -29.92 -4.24 -1.30
N LEU A 399 -30.79 -4.86 -2.10
CA LEU A 399 -30.91 -4.60 -3.55
C LEU A 399 -31.38 -3.17 -3.87
N LYS A 400 -32.04 -2.46 -2.94
CA LYS A 400 -32.57 -1.10 -3.18
C LYS A 400 -31.47 -0.04 -3.39
N MET A 401 -30.24 -0.28 -2.94
CA MET A 401 -29.11 0.63 -3.16
C MET A 401 -28.45 0.44 -4.52
N SER A 402 -28.68 -0.70 -5.17
CA SER A 402 -28.10 -1.05 -6.46
C SER A 402 -28.30 0.05 -7.52
N PRO A 403 -29.52 0.61 -7.72
CA PRO A 403 -29.72 1.70 -8.68
C PRO A 403 -28.99 3.01 -8.34
N THR A 404 -28.67 3.23 -7.05
CA THR A 404 -27.92 4.41 -6.61
C THR A 404 -26.45 4.30 -7.00
N TYR A 405 -25.85 3.12 -6.89
CA TYR A 405 -24.47 2.87 -7.32
C TYR A 405 -24.31 3.02 -8.84
N ASP A 406 -25.26 2.53 -9.63
CA ASP A 406 -25.30 2.79 -11.08
C ASP A 406 -25.41 4.30 -11.35
N ARG A 407 -26.53 4.91 -10.95
CA ARG A 407 -26.86 6.29 -11.33
C ARG A 407 -25.83 7.33 -10.87
N ILE A 408 -25.27 7.16 -9.68
CA ILE A 408 -24.39 8.17 -9.06
C ILE A 408 -22.91 7.84 -9.25
N LEU A 409 -22.56 6.56 -9.26
CA LEU A 409 -21.16 6.11 -9.16
C LEU A 409 -20.70 5.31 -10.39
N GLY A 410 -21.57 5.12 -11.39
CA GLY A 410 -21.22 4.52 -12.67
C GLY A 410 -21.06 2.99 -12.64
N PHE A 411 -21.59 2.32 -11.62
CA PHE A 411 -21.59 0.86 -11.51
C PHE A 411 -22.70 0.22 -12.37
N SER A 412 -22.71 0.53 -13.67
CA SER A 412 -23.80 0.19 -14.59
C SER A 412 -23.76 -1.22 -15.18
N HIS A 413 -22.72 -2.01 -14.87
CA HIS A 413 -22.56 -3.36 -15.40
C HIS A 413 -22.93 -4.39 -14.34
N TYR A 414 -24.11 -4.97 -14.47
CA TYR A 414 -24.70 -5.90 -13.52
C TYR A 414 -24.25 -7.33 -13.80
N ALA A 415 -23.73 -8.02 -12.77
CA ALA A 415 -23.57 -9.46 -12.87
C ALA A 415 -24.94 -10.15 -13.03
N GLU A 416 -24.99 -11.21 -13.83
CA GLU A 416 -26.21 -12.02 -14.03
C GLU A 416 -26.62 -12.80 -12.78
N TRP A 417 -25.75 -12.86 -11.77
CA TRP A 417 -25.98 -13.52 -10.50
C TRP A 417 -26.05 -12.51 -9.35
N THR A 418 -26.81 -12.85 -8.32
CA THR A 418 -26.77 -12.20 -7.01
C THR A 418 -25.94 -13.03 -6.02
N THR A 419 -25.49 -12.41 -4.92
CA THR A 419 -24.77 -13.09 -3.84
C THR A 419 -25.63 -13.06 -2.57
N ASP A 420 -26.00 -14.23 -2.07
CA ASP A 420 -26.65 -14.37 -0.77
C ASP A 420 -25.60 -14.48 0.32
N ILE A 421 -25.78 -13.72 1.40
CA ILE A 421 -25.14 -13.98 2.68
C ILE A 421 -26.07 -14.93 3.42
N VAL A 422 -25.59 -16.15 3.67
CA VAL A 422 -26.35 -17.17 4.40
C VAL A 422 -25.69 -17.50 5.71
N GLN A 423 -26.53 -17.66 6.72
CA GLN A 423 -26.17 -18.21 8.01
C GLN A 423 -26.68 -19.64 8.10
N ILE A 424 -25.78 -20.56 8.39
CA ILE A 424 -26.04 -21.98 8.58
C ILE A 424 -25.89 -22.28 10.08
N SER A 425 -26.96 -22.76 10.70
CA SER A 425 -27.03 -23.10 12.12
C SER A 425 -27.48 -24.55 12.31
N SER A 426 -27.38 -25.05 13.54
CA SER A 426 -27.93 -26.36 13.93
C SER A 426 -27.41 -27.53 13.08
N VAL A 427 -26.14 -27.45 12.66
CA VAL A 427 -25.49 -28.43 11.77
C VAL A 427 -25.39 -29.80 12.46
N GLN A 428 -25.85 -30.84 11.77
CA GLN A 428 -25.83 -32.25 12.16
C GLN A 428 -25.11 -33.04 11.06
N LEU A 429 -23.79 -33.18 11.21
CA LEU A 429 -22.91 -33.75 10.18
C LEU A 429 -23.27 -35.20 9.82
N ASP A 430 -23.78 -35.97 10.79
CA ASP A 430 -24.25 -37.35 10.63
C ASP A 430 -25.45 -37.46 9.68
N LYS A 431 -26.26 -36.40 9.57
CA LYS A 431 -27.45 -36.36 8.71
C LYS A 431 -27.18 -35.88 7.29
N ILE A 432 -25.98 -35.35 7.02
CA ILE A 432 -25.60 -34.91 5.67
C ILE A 432 -25.32 -36.15 4.81
N LYS A 433 -26.14 -36.36 3.77
CA LYS A 433 -26.01 -37.47 2.82
C LYS A 433 -24.74 -37.28 1.97
N CYS A 434 -23.83 -38.23 2.05
CA CYS A 434 -22.64 -38.30 1.18
C CYS A 434 -22.87 -39.31 0.06
N ALA A 435 -22.31 -39.05 -1.12
CA ALA A 435 -22.21 -40.08 -2.16
C ALA A 435 -21.33 -41.25 -1.68
N ASN A 436 -21.55 -42.44 -2.25
CA ASN A 436 -20.75 -43.64 -1.94
C ASN A 436 -19.31 -43.56 -2.47
N ASN A 437 -18.95 -42.50 -3.18
CA ASN A 437 -17.61 -42.29 -3.71
C ASN A 437 -16.67 -41.84 -2.60
N THR A 438 -15.52 -42.52 -2.48
CA THR A 438 -14.48 -42.12 -1.52
C THR A 438 -13.56 -41.10 -2.19
N PHE A 439 -13.63 -39.85 -1.74
CA PHE A 439 -12.74 -38.79 -2.22
C PHE A 439 -11.57 -38.58 -1.25
N LYS A 440 -10.39 -38.28 -1.78
CA LYS A 440 -9.22 -37.94 -0.97
C LYS A 440 -9.28 -36.45 -0.61
N VAL A 441 -9.30 -36.13 0.69
CA VAL A 441 -9.31 -34.75 1.20
C VAL A 441 -8.06 -34.52 2.03
N GLU A 442 -7.28 -33.50 1.70
CA GLU A 442 -6.02 -33.18 2.38
C GLU A 442 -5.94 -31.70 2.77
N ASN A 443 -4.99 -31.36 3.64
CA ASN A 443 -4.67 -29.96 3.92
C ASN A 443 -4.08 -29.33 2.66
N ALA A 444 -4.65 -28.20 2.23
CA ALA A 444 -4.19 -27.56 1.00
C ALA A 444 -2.74 -27.02 1.09
N HIS A 445 -2.20 -26.85 2.30
CA HIS A 445 -0.79 -26.47 2.52
C HIS A 445 0.19 -27.59 2.13
N GLU A 446 -0.27 -28.84 2.09
CA GLU A 446 0.54 -29.99 1.67
C GLU A 446 0.55 -30.14 0.14
N THR A 447 -0.28 -29.36 -0.56
CA THR A 447 -0.40 -29.34 -2.02
C THR A 447 0.52 -28.27 -2.63
N PRO A 448 1.21 -28.55 -3.75
CA PRO A 448 1.97 -27.52 -4.46
C PRO A 448 1.09 -26.31 -4.78
N PHE A 449 1.53 -25.11 -4.38
CA PHE A 449 0.78 -23.87 -4.57
C PHE A 449 0.35 -23.66 -6.04
N SER A 450 1.22 -24.02 -6.99
CA SER A 450 0.95 -23.92 -8.42
C SER A 450 -0.27 -24.73 -8.88
N GLU A 451 -0.55 -25.87 -8.24
CA GLU A 451 -1.71 -26.71 -8.57
C GLU A 451 -2.99 -26.12 -8.01
N SER A 452 -2.99 -25.74 -6.72
CA SER A 452 -4.12 -25.07 -6.07
C SER A 452 -4.47 -23.75 -6.76
N PHE A 453 -3.45 -22.96 -7.12
CA PHE A 453 -3.63 -21.74 -7.88
C PHE A 453 -4.09 -22.00 -9.32
N GLY A 454 -3.57 -23.04 -9.98
CA GLY A 454 -4.06 -23.45 -11.30
C GLY A 454 -5.55 -23.83 -11.30
N TYR A 455 -5.99 -24.55 -10.27
CA TYR A 455 -7.40 -24.88 -10.07
C TYR A 455 -8.25 -23.63 -9.81
N GLU A 456 -7.83 -22.75 -8.89
CA GLU A 456 -8.51 -21.49 -8.61
C GLU A 456 -8.63 -20.60 -9.86
N ARG A 457 -7.54 -20.45 -10.61
CA ARG A 457 -7.48 -19.66 -11.84
C ARG A 457 -8.41 -20.20 -12.92
N SER A 458 -8.65 -21.52 -12.95
CA SER A 458 -9.64 -22.12 -13.86
C SER A 458 -11.07 -21.66 -13.59
N ILE A 459 -11.35 -21.21 -12.36
CA ILE A 459 -12.67 -20.77 -11.89
C ILE A 459 -12.78 -19.25 -11.93
N SER A 460 -11.80 -18.56 -11.34
CA SER A 460 -11.79 -17.10 -11.27
C SER A 460 -11.47 -16.45 -12.61
N LYS A 461 -10.79 -17.17 -13.51
CA LYS A 461 -10.29 -16.66 -14.81
C LYS A 461 -9.50 -15.35 -14.65
N SER A 462 -8.92 -15.12 -13.48
CA SER A 462 -8.28 -13.86 -13.08
C SER A 462 -6.83 -14.07 -12.64
N SER A 463 -6.03 -13.01 -12.78
CA SER A 463 -4.61 -12.98 -12.44
C SER A 463 -4.44 -12.45 -11.02
N ARG A 464 -4.60 -13.31 -10.02
CA ARG A 464 -4.64 -12.89 -8.60
C ARG A 464 -3.87 -13.81 -7.66
N GLU A 465 -2.76 -14.34 -8.16
CA GLU A 465 -1.86 -15.27 -7.46
C GLU A 465 -1.51 -14.81 -6.05
N LYS A 466 -1.06 -13.55 -5.89
CA LYS A 466 -0.69 -12.99 -4.58
C LYS A 466 -1.86 -12.97 -3.59
N PHE A 467 -3.07 -12.64 -4.07
CA PHE A 467 -4.25 -12.63 -3.23
C PHE A 467 -4.59 -14.04 -2.77
N PHE A 468 -4.60 -15.01 -3.69
CA PHE A 468 -4.85 -16.41 -3.34
C PHE A 468 -3.77 -16.94 -2.39
N GLN A 469 -2.50 -16.65 -2.64
CA GLN A 469 -1.39 -17.01 -1.77
C GLN A 469 -1.59 -16.48 -0.35
N ILE A 470 -1.86 -15.18 -0.20
CA ILE A 470 -2.06 -14.55 1.11
C ILE A 470 -3.30 -15.11 1.78
N THR A 471 -4.43 -15.22 1.08
CA THR A 471 -5.71 -15.52 1.72
C THR A 471 -5.99 -17.00 1.93
N SER A 472 -5.28 -17.88 1.22
CA SER A 472 -5.53 -19.32 1.19
C SER A 472 -4.31 -20.17 1.55
N VAL A 473 -3.09 -19.62 1.55
CA VAL A 473 -1.87 -20.39 1.88
C VAL A 473 -1.05 -19.78 3.02
N CYS A 474 -1.00 -18.46 3.14
CA CYS A 474 -0.17 -17.77 4.15
C CYS A 474 -0.94 -17.31 5.40
N ARG A 475 -2.15 -17.81 5.64
CA ARG A 475 -2.95 -17.48 6.83
C ARG A 475 -2.93 -18.60 7.84
N ASP A 476 -2.28 -18.34 8.97
CA ASP A 476 -2.19 -19.29 10.09
C ASP A 476 -3.52 -19.43 10.85
N ASP A 477 -4.47 -18.50 10.66
CA ASP A 477 -5.79 -18.50 11.32
C ASP A 477 -6.91 -19.19 10.51
N ALA A 478 -6.57 -19.76 9.35
CA ALA A 478 -7.50 -20.38 8.44
C ALA A 478 -7.12 -21.85 8.17
N ILE A 479 -8.12 -22.69 8.00
CA ILE A 479 -7.96 -24.08 7.58
C ILE A 479 -8.37 -24.19 6.12
N CYS A 480 -7.44 -24.66 5.29
CA CYS A 480 -7.67 -24.87 3.86
C CYS A 480 -7.60 -26.36 3.53
N LYS A 481 -8.58 -26.84 2.77
CA LYS A 481 -8.70 -28.24 2.33
C LYS A 481 -8.82 -28.32 0.82
N ALA A 482 -8.21 -29.34 0.24
CA ALA A 482 -8.34 -29.66 -1.19
C ALA A 482 -8.86 -31.09 -1.36
N VAL A 483 -9.65 -31.32 -2.41
CA VAL A 483 -10.16 -32.65 -2.80
C VAL A 483 -9.51 -33.09 -4.09
N PHE A 484 -9.09 -34.35 -4.13
CA PHE A 484 -8.34 -34.93 -5.24
C PHE A 484 -9.09 -36.10 -5.87
N THR A 485 -8.92 -36.22 -7.19
CA THR A 485 -9.17 -37.46 -7.93
C THR A 485 -8.13 -38.53 -7.58
N GLU A 486 -8.38 -39.78 -7.96
CA GLU A 486 -7.38 -40.87 -7.87
C GLU A 486 -6.08 -40.54 -8.62
N ALA A 487 -6.16 -39.77 -9.71
CA ALA A 487 -5.01 -39.31 -10.48
C ALA A 487 -4.26 -38.11 -9.85
N GLY A 488 -4.66 -37.66 -8.66
CA GLY A 488 -4.00 -36.55 -7.95
C GLY A 488 -4.38 -35.15 -8.44
N LYS A 489 -5.38 -35.01 -9.33
CA LYS A 489 -5.88 -33.70 -9.77
C LYS A 489 -6.85 -33.11 -8.74
N ILE A 490 -6.68 -31.82 -8.41
CA ILE A 490 -7.60 -31.05 -7.57
C ILE A 490 -8.94 -30.86 -8.30
N ILE A 491 -10.03 -31.20 -7.60
CA ILE A 491 -11.43 -31.06 -8.04
C ILE A 491 -12.30 -30.31 -7.03
N GLY A 492 -11.68 -29.86 -5.93
CA GLY A 492 -12.32 -29.07 -4.91
C GLY A 492 -11.29 -28.31 -4.07
N PHE A 493 -11.62 -27.09 -3.68
CA PHE A 493 -10.82 -26.26 -2.77
C PHE A 493 -11.73 -25.50 -1.83
N GLY A 494 -11.43 -25.51 -0.53
CA GLY A 494 -12.24 -24.82 0.45
C GLY A 494 -11.44 -24.25 1.60
N ARG A 495 -11.89 -23.12 2.15
CA ARG A 495 -11.33 -22.48 3.33
C ARG A 495 -12.39 -22.25 4.39
N ALA A 496 -12.02 -22.47 5.64
CA ALA A 496 -12.77 -22.07 6.82
C ALA A 496 -11.88 -21.25 7.78
N ARG A 497 -12.48 -20.27 8.47
CA ARG A 497 -11.81 -19.46 9.50
C ARG A 497 -12.80 -18.93 10.51
N LEU A 498 -12.33 -18.58 11.71
CA LEU A 498 -13.15 -17.85 12.67
C LEU A 498 -13.23 -16.36 12.32
N SER A 499 -14.40 -15.78 12.53
CA SER A 499 -14.60 -14.33 12.52
C SER A 499 -14.27 -13.73 13.88
N LEU A 500 -14.14 -12.40 13.93
CA LEU A 500 -13.92 -11.67 15.19
C LEU A 500 -15.04 -11.87 16.23
N ILE A 501 -16.24 -12.23 15.78
CA ILE A 501 -17.41 -12.50 16.64
C ILE A 501 -17.61 -14.00 16.91
N GLY A 502 -16.64 -14.84 16.56
CA GLY A 502 -16.66 -16.28 16.81
C GLY A 502 -17.45 -17.11 15.80
N SER A 503 -18.18 -16.52 14.85
CA SER A 503 -18.82 -17.24 13.73
C SER A 503 -17.78 -17.84 12.79
N LEU A 504 -18.02 -19.07 12.32
CA LEU A 504 -17.19 -19.68 11.30
C LEU A 504 -17.52 -19.06 9.93
N ILE A 505 -16.52 -18.76 9.13
CA ILE A 505 -16.67 -18.23 7.77
C ILE A 505 -16.13 -19.27 6.80
N LEU A 506 -17.00 -19.76 5.92
CA LEU A 506 -16.63 -20.64 4.82
C LEU A 506 -16.56 -19.81 3.52
N GLY A 507 -15.41 -19.85 2.87
CA GLY A 507 -15.14 -19.07 1.66
C GLY A 507 -13.64 -18.78 1.50
N PRO A 508 -13.05 -18.92 0.30
CA PRO A 508 -13.69 -19.46 -0.89
C PRO A 508 -14.04 -20.94 -0.72
N LEU A 509 -15.06 -21.38 -1.45
CA LEU A 509 -15.45 -22.79 -1.54
C LEU A 509 -15.79 -23.10 -2.99
N TYR A 510 -14.89 -23.81 -3.65
CA TYR A 510 -14.90 -24.13 -5.06
C TYR A 510 -15.00 -25.64 -5.25
N CYS A 511 -15.98 -26.09 -6.04
CA CYS A 511 -16.26 -27.50 -6.21
C CYS A 511 -16.68 -27.78 -7.66
N ASP A 512 -16.12 -28.85 -8.24
CA ASP A 512 -16.53 -29.33 -9.57
C ASP A 512 -17.99 -29.80 -9.59
N ASP A 513 -18.48 -30.34 -8.47
CA ASP A 513 -19.87 -30.80 -8.31
C ASP A 513 -20.38 -30.71 -6.86
N ASP A 514 -21.61 -31.16 -6.64
CA ASP A 514 -22.29 -31.15 -5.34
C ASP A 514 -21.71 -32.14 -4.33
N ASP A 515 -21.19 -33.29 -4.78
CA ASP A 515 -20.63 -34.30 -3.89
C ASP A 515 -19.32 -33.77 -3.29
N ILE A 516 -18.51 -33.08 -4.11
CA ILE A 516 -17.31 -32.38 -3.65
C ILE A 516 -17.66 -31.28 -2.64
N PHE A 517 -18.74 -30.53 -2.85
CA PHE A 517 -19.22 -29.57 -1.86
C PHE A 517 -19.55 -30.23 -0.52
N VAL A 518 -20.31 -31.32 -0.53
CA VAL A 518 -20.70 -32.03 0.70
C VAL A 518 -19.45 -32.50 1.47
N VAL A 519 -18.49 -33.08 0.76
CA VAL A 519 -17.25 -33.60 1.37
C VAL A 519 -16.40 -32.47 1.95
N LEU A 520 -16.18 -31.37 1.20
CA LEU A 520 -15.43 -30.23 1.70
C LEU A 520 -16.12 -29.54 2.86
N PHE A 521 -17.44 -29.36 2.79
CA PHE A 521 -18.21 -28.74 3.86
C PHE A 521 -18.02 -29.52 5.16
N LYS A 522 -18.22 -30.85 5.14
CA LYS A 522 -18.03 -31.70 6.33
C LYS A 522 -16.59 -31.62 6.85
N SER A 523 -15.60 -31.82 5.98
CA SER A 523 -14.19 -31.81 6.36
C SER A 523 -13.74 -30.47 6.97
N LEU A 524 -14.22 -29.34 6.44
CA LEU A 524 -13.91 -28.01 6.97
C LEU A 524 -14.55 -27.76 8.33
N ILE A 525 -15.81 -28.17 8.54
CA ILE A 525 -16.48 -28.05 9.84
C ILE A 525 -15.79 -28.92 10.89
N GLU A 526 -15.50 -30.18 10.57
CA GLU A 526 -14.84 -31.14 11.47
C GLU A 526 -13.40 -30.78 11.82
N SER A 527 -12.77 -29.91 11.02
CA SER A 527 -11.42 -29.41 11.33
C SER A 527 -11.40 -28.45 12.53
N TYR A 528 -12.57 -27.99 13.00
CA TYR A 528 -12.69 -27.22 14.23
C TYR A 528 -13.15 -28.11 15.40
N PRO A 529 -12.77 -27.80 16.65
CA PRO A 529 -13.27 -28.53 17.81
C PRO A 529 -14.80 -28.53 17.88
N ASP A 530 -15.39 -29.63 18.34
CA ASP A 530 -16.84 -29.76 18.58
C ASP A 530 -17.44 -28.61 19.38
N SER A 531 -16.71 -28.12 20.39
CA SER A 531 -17.12 -26.99 21.20
C SER A 531 -17.26 -25.69 20.41
N VAL A 532 -16.55 -25.54 19.29
CA VAL A 532 -16.56 -24.33 18.44
C VAL A 532 -17.67 -24.43 17.41
N TRP A 533 -17.66 -25.47 16.56
CA TRP A 533 -18.59 -25.50 15.42
C TRP A 533 -20.03 -25.80 15.82
N LYS A 534 -20.28 -26.48 16.97
CA LYS A 534 -21.64 -26.70 17.49
C LYS A 534 -22.21 -25.48 18.20
N SER A 535 -21.37 -24.59 18.72
CA SER A 535 -21.80 -23.40 19.49
C SER A 535 -21.89 -22.13 18.64
N THR A 536 -21.46 -22.20 17.38
CA THR A 536 -21.37 -21.04 16.50
C THR A 536 -22.14 -21.22 15.20
N ASN A 537 -22.47 -20.10 14.59
CA ASN A 537 -23.05 -20.08 13.25
C ASN A 537 -21.96 -20.14 12.18
N THR A 538 -22.28 -20.77 11.06
CA THR A 538 -21.45 -20.77 9.86
C THR A 538 -21.99 -19.73 8.86
N LEU A 539 -21.13 -18.83 8.41
CA LEU A 539 -21.45 -17.80 7.42
C LEU A 539 -20.84 -18.16 6.07
N MET A 540 -21.68 -18.16 5.04
CA MET A 540 -21.26 -18.32 3.64
C MET A 540 -21.78 -17.17 2.79
N ARG A 541 -21.00 -16.80 1.77
CA ARG A 541 -21.38 -15.81 0.75
C ARG A 541 -21.49 -16.54 -0.57
N SER A 542 -22.70 -16.96 -0.94
CA SER A 542 -22.94 -17.90 -2.03
C SER A 542 -23.65 -17.21 -3.19
N PRO A 543 -23.31 -17.48 -4.46
CA PRO A 543 -24.17 -17.12 -5.59
C PRO A 543 -25.58 -17.67 -5.36
N SER A 544 -26.64 -16.89 -5.58
CA SER A 544 -28.00 -17.29 -5.17
C SER A 544 -28.47 -18.59 -5.83
N ALA A 545 -28.02 -18.87 -7.05
CA ALA A 545 -28.25 -20.15 -7.73
C ALA A 545 -27.69 -21.35 -6.93
N LYS A 546 -26.53 -21.18 -6.28
CA LYS A 546 -25.90 -22.18 -5.43
C LYS A 546 -26.51 -22.24 -4.04
N THR A 547 -26.99 -21.13 -3.48
CA THR A 547 -27.73 -21.12 -2.21
C THR A 547 -28.92 -22.09 -2.24
N SER A 548 -29.73 -22.04 -3.30
CA SER A 548 -30.89 -22.94 -3.46
C SER A 548 -30.46 -24.41 -3.45
N ARG A 549 -29.33 -24.73 -4.08
CA ARG A 549 -28.80 -26.08 -4.11
C ARG A 549 -28.24 -26.52 -2.75
N ILE A 550 -27.49 -25.65 -2.07
CA ILE A 550 -26.96 -25.91 -0.72
C ILE A 550 -28.11 -26.22 0.26
N ARG A 551 -29.25 -25.50 0.18
CA ARG A 551 -30.45 -25.81 0.99
C ARG A 551 -30.99 -27.21 0.76
N GLN A 552 -30.92 -27.72 -0.47
CA GLN A 552 -31.32 -29.10 -0.78
C GLN A 552 -30.31 -30.11 -0.23
N LEU A 553 -29.02 -29.86 -0.43
CA LEU A 553 -27.93 -30.76 0.00
C LEU A 553 -27.86 -30.90 1.54
N LEU A 554 -28.16 -29.83 2.26
CA LEU A 554 -28.15 -29.81 3.73
C LEU A 554 -29.54 -29.97 4.36
N SER A 555 -30.55 -30.33 3.56
CA SER A 555 -31.94 -30.47 4.04
C SER A 555 -32.05 -31.52 5.14
N GLY A 556 -32.62 -31.13 6.28
CA GLY A 556 -32.74 -31.98 7.47
C GLY A 556 -31.45 -32.14 8.29
N ALA A 557 -30.33 -31.59 7.81
CA ALA A 557 -29.03 -31.64 8.47
C ALA A 557 -28.56 -30.25 8.98
N ALA A 558 -29.07 -29.15 8.44
CA ALA A 558 -28.79 -27.81 8.95
C ALA A 558 -29.96 -26.85 8.68
N GLU A 559 -30.04 -25.79 9.47
CA GLU A 559 -30.94 -24.67 9.24
C GLU A 559 -30.19 -23.59 8.46
N ILE A 560 -30.79 -23.10 7.37
CA ILE A 560 -30.16 -22.06 6.53
C ILE A 560 -31.06 -20.83 6.51
N THR A 561 -30.54 -19.71 7.00
CA THR A 561 -31.21 -18.42 7.00
C THR A 561 -30.50 -17.49 6.03
N GLU A 562 -31.25 -16.88 5.12
CA GLU A 562 -30.72 -15.82 4.25
C GLU A 562 -30.68 -14.52 5.05
N VAL A 563 -29.48 -13.99 5.27
CA VAL A 563 -29.26 -12.75 6.03
C VAL A 563 -29.42 -11.54 5.12
N SER A 564 -28.89 -11.62 3.90
CA SER A 564 -28.94 -10.53 2.93
C SER A 564 -28.70 -11.04 1.52
N ARG A 565 -29.16 -10.29 0.51
CA ARG A 565 -28.88 -10.54 -0.91
C ARG A 565 -28.27 -9.29 -1.54
N LEU A 566 -27.11 -9.45 -2.16
CA LEU A 566 -26.34 -8.36 -2.75
C LEU A 566 -26.28 -8.51 -4.27
N GLN A 567 -26.28 -7.39 -4.98
CA GLN A 567 -26.09 -7.35 -6.43
C GLN A 567 -24.63 -6.96 -6.74
N PRO A 568 -23.80 -7.88 -7.26
CA PRO A 568 -22.50 -7.52 -7.81
C PRO A 568 -22.69 -6.58 -9.02
N GLN A 569 -21.96 -5.47 -9.00
CA GLN A 569 -21.94 -4.49 -10.08
C GLN A 569 -20.53 -4.02 -10.36
N PHE A 570 -20.31 -3.57 -11.59
CA PHE A 570 -19.01 -3.15 -12.10
C PHE A 570 -19.10 -1.84 -12.87
N THR A 571 -17.98 -1.12 -12.95
CA THR A 571 -17.92 0.16 -13.67
C THR A 571 -17.70 0.04 -15.18
N LYS A 572 -17.07 -1.04 -15.66
CA LYS A 572 -16.71 -1.18 -17.08
C LYS A 572 -17.22 -2.45 -17.74
N PHE A 573 -17.12 -3.60 -17.07
CA PHE A 573 -17.59 -4.88 -17.60
C PHE A 573 -17.78 -5.89 -16.46
N VAL A 574 -18.57 -6.94 -16.68
CA VAL A 574 -18.69 -8.06 -15.73
C VAL A 574 -17.55 -9.04 -16.02
N PRO A 575 -16.68 -9.35 -15.03
CA PRO A 575 -15.62 -10.33 -15.24
C PRO A 575 -16.18 -11.73 -15.45
N GLU A 576 -15.50 -12.50 -16.30
CA GLU A 576 -15.89 -13.88 -16.58
C GLU A 576 -15.47 -14.78 -15.42
N HIS A 577 -16.42 -15.52 -14.85
CA HIS A 577 -16.16 -16.49 -13.79
C HIS A 577 -16.96 -17.76 -14.04
N ASP A 578 -16.43 -18.91 -13.62
CA ASP A 578 -17.20 -20.14 -13.59
C ASP A 578 -18.07 -20.22 -12.34
N ILE A 579 -19.18 -19.46 -12.35
CA ILE A 579 -20.15 -19.39 -11.24
C ILE A 579 -20.71 -20.77 -10.88
N SER A 580 -20.73 -21.70 -11.84
CA SER A 580 -21.21 -23.07 -11.62
C SER A 580 -20.34 -23.86 -10.66
N ARG A 581 -19.09 -23.44 -10.41
CA ARG A 581 -18.17 -24.10 -9.47
C ARG A 581 -17.97 -23.34 -8.17
N ILE A 582 -18.65 -22.20 -7.97
CA ILE A 582 -18.47 -21.33 -6.79
C ILE A 582 -19.61 -21.52 -5.78
N TYR A 583 -19.37 -22.27 -4.71
CA TYR A 583 -20.34 -22.45 -3.61
C TYR A 583 -20.24 -21.33 -2.57
N ALA A 584 -19.04 -20.77 -2.37
CA ALA A 584 -18.86 -19.55 -1.59
C ALA A 584 -17.68 -18.73 -2.13
N ILE A 585 -17.82 -17.40 -2.10
CA ILE A 585 -16.72 -16.47 -2.41
C ILE A 585 -15.86 -16.19 -1.19
N THR A 586 -14.66 -15.66 -1.43
CA THR A 586 -13.67 -15.36 -0.39
C THR A 586 -14.16 -14.35 0.64
N ASP A 587 -14.73 -13.23 0.20
CA ASP A 587 -15.31 -12.16 1.02
C ASP A 587 -16.25 -11.27 0.18
N LEU A 588 -16.88 -10.24 0.75
CA LEU A 588 -17.65 -9.24 -0.01
C LEU A 588 -16.78 -8.11 -0.56
N THR A 589 -15.54 -8.03 -0.08
CA THR A 589 -14.54 -7.05 -0.51
C THR A 589 -13.73 -7.51 -1.73
N VAL A 590 -13.95 -8.75 -2.20
CA VAL A 590 -13.32 -9.35 -3.39
C VAL A 590 -14.29 -10.40 -3.97
N PHE A 591 -14.62 -10.31 -5.26
CA PHE A 591 -15.40 -11.38 -5.91
C PHE A 591 -14.50 -12.45 -6.52
N VAL A 592 -14.90 -13.70 -6.21
CA VAL A 592 -14.07 -14.92 -6.21
C VAL A 592 -12.92 -14.77 -5.24
#